data_AF-A0A4Q6BJ95-F1
#
_entry.id   AF-A0A4Q6BJ95-F1
#
_cell.length_a   1.000
_cell.length_b   1.000
_cell.length_c   1.000
_cell.angle_alpha   90.00
_cell.angle_beta   90.00
_cell.angle_gamma   90.00
#
_symmetry.space_group_name_H-M   'P 1'
#
loop_
_entity.id
_entity.type
_entity.pdbx_description
1 polymer ?
#
loop_
_entity_poly.entity_id
_entity_poly.type
_entity_poly.pdbx_seq_one_letter_code
_entity_poly.pdbx_strand_id
1 'polypeptide(L)'
;KYRNVVRVIVGNEALGVRNEVTVEQMIAMLDHVRSNTKRPVSTAEPWHVWLKYPELADHVDYLAVHMLPFWEGVPHEAAVDYVSDKMQRLEKAFPDKKIIIGEVGWPSEGRTLGQSVASVTNEATFLRRFLTRAQEEGWVYYVMEAFDQPWKANDYEGAIGAYWGVYDAFRRPKFQFTDDIVRMPQWHLLAGISVAISALLLAVFFSHSNALGYRGRVFLAIVVYATATASVWIVYDYSQQYLTLTTVLIGSLLVIGMLGVIAVLLAEAHEWAEAHWVSKRVRMLAPGMAGSHFPKVSVQVPAYNEPPDMLIQTIDALVATIDQLAAANEGLHIEGILRTMYDPRNNLSTEVSGQLLTHFGDVVFRTVIPRNIRLAEAPSFGRPVLLHDRDSRGALAYLALAGEIIRREEEAALEAAPVAAPAEAAAR
;
A
#
# COMPACT_ATOMS: atom_id res chain seq x y z
N LYS A 1 -14.86 -54.58 -27.38
CA LYS A 1 -14.70 -54.84 -25.92
C LYS A 1 -15.25 -53.70 -25.05
N TYR A 2 -15.25 -52.43 -25.50
CA TYR A 2 -15.85 -51.30 -24.76
C TYR A 2 -17.05 -50.70 -25.53
N ARG A 3 -18.27 -51.06 -25.12
CA ARG A 3 -19.50 -50.59 -25.80
C ARG A 3 -19.87 -49.14 -25.46
N ASN A 4 -19.32 -48.61 -24.38
CA ASN A 4 -19.54 -47.27 -23.83
C ASN A 4 -18.68 -46.16 -24.47
N VAL A 5 -17.70 -46.50 -25.31
CA VAL A 5 -16.98 -45.49 -26.09
C VAL A 5 -17.90 -44.97 -27.18
N VAL A 6 -18.32 -43.71 -27.05
CA VAL A 6 -19.28 -43.09 -27.99
C VAL A 6 -18.60 -42.37 -29.14
N ARG A 7 -17.37 -41.89 -28.95
CA ARG A 7 -16.60 -41.09 -29.93
C ARG A 7 -15.10 -41.29 -29.74
N VAL A 8 -14.34 -40.97 -30.78
CA VAL A 8 -12.88 -40.89 -30.74
C VAL A 8 -12.46 -39.48 -31.15
N ILE A 9 -11.51 -38.91 -30.41
CA ILE A 9 -10.89 -37.62 -30.69
C ILE A 9 -9.40 -37.88 -30.89
N VAL A 10 -8.85 -37.45 -32.02
CA VAL A 10 -7.45 -37.65 -32.42
C VAL A 10 -6.74 -36.29 -32.36
N GLY A 11 -5.98 -36.07 -31.29
CA GLY A 11 -5.32 -34.79 -31.02
C GLY A 11 -6.20 -33.81 -30.23
N ASN A 12 -5.54 -32.86 -29.57
CA ASN A 12 -6.17 -31.81 -28.77
C ASN A 12 -5.39 -30.50 -28.95
N GLU A 13 -5.96 -29.57 -29.71
CA GLU A 13 -5.34 -28.30 -30.12
C GLU A 13 -3.97 -28.47 -30.79
N ALA A 14 -3.80 -29.58 -31.53
CA ALA A 14 -2.54 -29.99 -32.10
C ALA A 14 -2.16 -29.13 -33.33
N LEU A 15 -3.16 -28.64 -34.07
CA LEU A 15 -2.97 -27.74 -35.22
C LEU A 15 -3.01 -26.27 -34.84
N GLY A 16 -3.88 -25.91 -33.89
CA GLY A 16 -4.10 -24.52 -33.51
C GLY A 16 -3.01 -23.96 -32.60
N VAL A 17 -3.24 -24.07 -31.29
CA VAL A 17 -2.44 -23.38 -30.26
C VAL A 17 -1.03 -23.97 -30.17
N ARG A 18 -0.89 -25.29 -30.35
CA ARG A 18 0.37 -26.00 -30.09
C ARG A 18 1.27 -26.18 -31.32
N ASN A 19 0.71 -26.11 -32.54
CA ASN A 19 1.42 -26.35 -33.80
C ASN A 19 2.32 -27.62 -33.77
N GLU A 20 1.82 -28.70 -33.18
CA GLU A 20 2.58 -29.95 -32.99
C GLU A 20 2.65 -30.79 -34.27
N VAL A 21 1.66 -30.67 -35.15
CA VAL A 21 1.56 -31.43 -36.39
C VAL A 21 1.13 -30.52 -37.54
N THR A 22 1.41 -30.94 -38.78
CA THR A 22 0.85 -30.28 -39.97
C THR A 22 -0.56 -30.79 -40.28
N VAL A 23 -1.30 -30.05 -41.10
CA VAL A 23 -2.65 -30.43 -41.54
C VAL A 23 -2.63 -31.78 -42.26
N GLU A 24 -1.64 -32.02 -43.12
CA GLU A 24 -1.48 -33.27 -43.87
C GLU A 24 -1.22 -34.46 -42.94
N GLN A 25 -0.41 -34.25 -41.89
CA GLN A 25 -0.15 -35.27 -40.88
C GLN A 25 -1.42 -35.59 -40.07
N MET A 26 -2.17 -34.57 -39.67
CA MET A 26 -3.44 -34.73 -38.97
C MET A 26 -4.46 -35.49 -39.84
N ILE A 27 -4.60 -35.13 -41.12
CA ILE A 27 -5.48 -35.81 -42.08
C ILE A 27 -5.11 -37.29 -42.19
N ALA A 28 -3.82 -37.61 -42.37
CA ALA A 28 -3.36 -38.99 -42.45
C ALA A 28 -3.68 -39.80 -41.17
N MET A 29 -3.54 -39.18 -40.00
CA MET A 29 -3.89 -39.80 -38.72
C MET A 29 -5.40 -40.02 -38.59
N LEU A 30 -6.22 -39.04 -38.96
CA LEU A 30 -7.68 -39.13 -38.92
C LEU A 30 -8.20 -40.25 -39.82
N ASP A 31 -7.74 -40.32 -41.07
CA ASP A 31 -8.12 -41.36 -42.03
C ASP A 31 -7.69 -42.76 -41.55
N HIS A 32 -6.48 -42.85 -40.98
CA HIS A 32 -6.00 -44.09 -40.39
C HIS A 32 -6.89 -44.55 -39.23
N VAL A 33 -7.21 -43.67 -38.28
CA VAL A 33 -8.05 -44.04 -37.13
C VAL A 33 -9.46 -44.40 -37.60
N ARG A 34 -10.04 -43.59 -38.48
CA ARG A 34 -11.40 -43.77 -39.02
C ARG A 34 -11.56 -45.09 -39.78
N SER A 35 -10.56 -45.50 -40.57
CA SER A 35 -10.59 -46.81 -41.25
C SER A 35 -10.49 -48.01 -40.29
N ASN A 36 -10.00 -47.81 -39.06
CA ASN A 36 -9.79 -48.85 -38.06
C ASN A 36 -10.85 -48.86 -36.93
N THR A 37 -11.85 -47.97 -36.97
CA THR A 37 -12.89 -47.89 -35.94
C THR A 37 -14.28 -47.73 -36.53
N LYS A 38 -15.29 -48.24 -35.83
CA LYS A 38 -16.71 -48.02 -36.16
C LYS A 38 -17.32 -46.85 -35.38
N ARG A 39 -16.53 -46.17 -34.54
CA ARG A 39 -16.96 -45.02 -33.74
C ARG A 39 -16.71 -43.74 -34.52
N PRO A 40 -17.57 -42.72 -34.38
CA PRO A 40 -17.34 -41.44 -35.03
C PRO A 40 -16.03 -40.83 -34.53
N VAL A 41 -15.21 -40.33 -35.47
CA VAL A 41 -13.88 -39.77 -35.26
C VAL A 41 -13.89 -38.27 -35.54
N SER A 42 -13.15 -37.51 -34.73
CA SER A 42 -12.84 -36.10 -34.98
C SER A 42 -11.46 -35.75 -34.42
N THR A 43 -11.02 -34.50 -34.59
CA THR A 43 -9.96 -33.85 -33.80
C THR A 43 -10.59 -32.75 -32.95
N ALA A 44 -9.99 -32.41 -31.81
CA ALA A 44 -10.49 -31.33 -30.96
C ALA A 44 -9.65 -30.07 -31.18
N GLU A 45 -10.27 -29.03 -31.73
CA GLU A 45 -9.59 -27.79 -32.11
C GLU A 45 -10.45 -26.55 -31.80
N PRO A 46 -9.85 -25.37 -31.59
CA PRO A 46 -10.58 -24.10 -31.49
C PRO A 46 -11.42 -23.79 -32.73
N TRP A 47 -12.52 -23.06 -32.55
CA TRP A 47 -13.47 -22.72 -33.62
C TRP A 47 -12.83 -22.13 -34.88
N HIS A 48 -11.79 -21.30 -34.73
CA HIS A 48 -11.12 -20.64 -35.84
C HIS A 48 -10.26 -21.59 -36.68
N VAL A 49 -9.79 -22.72 -36.12
CA VAL A 49 -8.97 -23.71 -36.85
C VAL A 49 -9.81 -24.39 -37.92
N TRP A 50 -11.05 -24.76 -37.60
CA TRP A 50 -12.00 -25.34 -38.56
C TRP A 50 -12.25 -24.42 -39.74
N LEU A 51 -12.38 -23.11 -39.51
CA LEU A 51 -12.58 -22.14 -40.59
C LEU A 51 -11.30 -21.87 -41.39
N LYS A 52 -10.13 -22.07 -40.78
CA LYS A 52 -8.83 -21.88 -41.43
C LYS A 52 -8.46 -23.07 -42.33
N TYR A 53 -8.81 -24.28 -41.91
CA TYR A 53 -8.51 -25.54 -42.60
C TYR A 53 -9.81 -26.34 -42.84
N PRO A 54 -10.73 -25.83 -43.70
CA PRO A 54 -12.02 -26.46 -43.94
C PRO A 54 -11.91 -27.89 -44.50
N GLU A 55 -10.81 -28.21 -45.18
CA GLU A 55 -10.51 -29.55 -45.72
C GLU A 55 -10.51 -30.65 -44.64
N LEU A 56 -10.20 -30.31 -43.37
CA LEU A 56 -10.26 -31.26 -42.26
C LEU A 56 -11.66 -31.84 -42.06
N ALA A 57 -12.71 -31.08 -42.40
CA ALA A 57 -14.08 -31.50 -42.23
C ALA A 57 -14.39 -32.78 -43.01
N ASP A 58 -13.75 -33.02 -44.16
CA ASP A 58 -13.97 -34.20 -44.99
C ASP A 58 -13.42 -35.49 -44.36
N HIS A 59 -12.41 -35.35 -43.50
CA HIS A 59 -11.70 -36.44 -42.84
C HIS A 59 -12.26 -36.78 -41.44
N VAL A 60 -13.30 -36.06 -40.99
CA VAL A 60 -13.95 -36.29 -39.70
C VAL A 60 -15.44 -36.59 -39.85
N ASP A 61 -16.01 -37.30 -38.88
CA ASP A 61 -17.44 -37.61 -38.85
C ASP A 61 -18.28 -36.50 -38.18
N TYR A 62 -17.63 -35.64 -37.38
CA TYR A 62 -18.21 -34.49 -36.69
C TYR A 62 -17.10 -33.47 -36.37
N LEU A 63 -17.45 -32.23 -36.04
CA LEU A 63 -16.50 -31.23 -35.55
C LEU A 63 -16.49 -31.23 -34.02
N ALA A 64 -15.35 -31.46 -33.39
CA ALA A 64 -15.16 -31.20 -31.96
C ALA A 64 -14.48 -29.84 -31.78
N VAL A 65 -15.17 -28.92 -31.11
CA VAL A 65 -14.80 -27.50 -31.10
C VAL A 65 -14.60 -26.99 -29.69
N HIS A 66 -13.47 -26.34 -29.41
CA HIS A 66 -13.24 -25.65 -28.14
C HIS A 66 -13.84 -24.25 -28.17
N MET A 67 -14.63 -23.94 -27.15
CA MET A 67 -15.38 -22.70 -26.98
C MET A 67 -15.02 -22.08 -25.62
N LEU A 68 -13.87 -21.40 -25.56
CA LEU A 68 -13.31 -20.84 -24.33
C LEU A 68 -13.27 -19.29 -24.41
N PRO A 69 -14.41 -18.60 -24.25
CA PRO A 69 -14.50 -17.14 -24.41
C PRO A 69 -13.57 -16.36 -23.45
N PHE A 70 -13.21 -16.96 -22.31
CA PHE A 70 -12.25 -16.39 -21.38
C PHE A 70 -10.93 -16.03 -22.06
N TRP A 71 -10.35 -16.97 -22.83
CA TRP A 71 -9.07 -16.79 -23.52
C TRP A 71 -9.12 -15.77 -24.67
N GLU A 72 -10.33 -15.48 -25.16
CA GLU A 72 -10.60 -14.50 -26.22
C GLU A 72 -10.85 -13.09 -25.64
N GLY A 73 -10.73 -12.91 -24.31
CA GLY A 73 -10.87 -11.61 -23.65
C GLY A 73 -12.32 -11.10 -23.56
N VAL A 74 -13.30 -11.98 -23.77
CA VAL A 74 -14.74 -11.65 -23.80
C VAL A 74 -15.28 -11.50 -22.37
N PRO A 75 -16.04 -10.42 -22.06
CA PRO A 75 -16.65 -10.27 -20.74
C PRO A 75 -17.70 -11.35 -20.45
N HIS A 76 -17.83 -11.77 -19.19
CA HIS A 76 -18.70 -12.89 -18.79
C HIS A 76 -20.18 -12.68 -19.16
N GLU A 77 -20.63 -11.42 -19.22
CA GLU A 77 -21.98 -11.04 -19.61
C GLU A 77 -22.29 -11.41 -21.06
N ALA A 78 -21.30 -11.31 -21.96
CA ALA A 78 -21.43 -11.57 -23.39
C ALA A 78 -20.89 -12.96 -23.80
N ALA A 79 -20.32 -13.72 -22.87
CA ALA A 79 -19.62 -14.97 -23.15
C ALA A 79 -20.51 -16.05 -23.78
N VAL A 80 -21.78 -16.18 -23.35
CA VAL A 80 -22.72 -17.15 -23.92
C VAL A 80 -23.18 -16.75 -25.32
N ASP A 81 -23.37 -15.45 -25.55
CA ASP A 81 -23.72 -14.92 -26.88
C ASP A 81 -22.56 -15.09 -27.85
N TYR A 82 -21.32 -14.92 -27.39
CA TYR A 82 -20.12 -15.22 -28.15
C TYR A 82 -20.07 -16.68 -28.59
N VAL A 83 -20.34 -17.63 -27.68
CA VAL A 83 -20.39 -19.06 -28.04
C VAL A 83 -21.48 -19.33 -29.07
N SER A 84 -22.65 -18.72 -28.91
CA SER A 84 -23.77 -18.84 -29.84
C SER A 84 -23.41 -18.32 -31.25
N ASP A 85 -22.75 -17.16 -31.34
CA ASP A 85 -22.26 -16.60 -32.60
C ASP A 85 -21.26 -17.54 -33.31
N LYS A 86 -20.31 -18.13 -32.56
CA LYS A 86 -19.34 -19.07 -33.14
C LYS A 86 -19.98 -20.36 -33.60
N MET A 87 -20.95 -20.89 -32.84
CA MET A 87 -21.73 -22.06 -33.25
C MET A 87 -22.46 -21.79 -34.57
N GLN A 88 -23.21 -20.69 -34.68
CA GLN A 88 -23.94 -20.33 -35.91
C GLN A 88 -23.01 -20.16 -37.11
N ARG A 89 -21.82 -19.57 -36.89
CA ARG A 89 -20.82 -19.40 -37.95
C ARG A 89 -20.29 -20.74 -38.46
N LEU A 90 -20.05 -21.69 -37.56
CA LEU A 90 -19.60 -23.03 -37.92
C LEU A 90 -20.71 -23.85 -38.59
N GLU A 91 -21.95 -23.77 -38.09
CA GLU A 91 -23.11 -24.43 -38.69
C GLU A 91 -23.33 -23.96 -40.13
N LYS A 92 -23.15 -22.65 -40.38
CA LYS A 92 -23.22 -22.09 -41.74
C LYS A 92 -22.09 -22.56 -42.64
N ALA A 93 -20.88 -22.73 -42.10
CA ALA A 93 -19.71 -23.16 -42.86
C ALA A 93 -19.72 -24.67 -43.16
N PHE A 94 -20.28 -25.48 -42.26
CA PHE A 94 -20.29 -26.94 -42.34
C PHE A 94 -21.70 -27.51 -42.13
N PRO A 95 -22.65 -27.23 -43.05
CA PRO A 95 -24.06 -27.58 -42.86
C PRO A 95 -24.31 -29.09 -42.76
N ASP A 96 -23.45 -29.91 -43.35
CA ASP A 96 -23.58 -31.38 -43.36
C ASP A 96 -22.88 -32.06 -42.18
N LYS A 97 -22.24 -31.29 -41.29
CA LYS A 97 -21.46 -31.83 -40.17
C LYS A 97 -22.11 -31.48 -38.84
N LYS A 98 -22.24 -32.49 -37.98
CA LYS A 98 -22.62 -32.27 -36.59
C LYS A 98 -21.47 -31.57 -35.86
N ILE A 99 -21.80 -30.54 -35.09
CA ILE A 99 -20.85 -29.84 -34.22
C ILE A 99 -21.05 -30.29 -32.77
N ILE A 100 -19.95 -30.48 -32.06
CA ILE A 100 -19.89 -30.84 -30.66
C ILE A 100 -18.92 -29.88 -29.98
N ILE A 101 -19.34 -29.29 -28.87
CA ILE A 101 -18.49 -28.44 -28.07
C ILE A 101 -17.57 -29.36 -27.23
N GLY A 102 -16.31 -29.47 -27.64
CA GLY A 102 -15.30 -30.31 -27.01
C GLY A 102 -14.90 -29.81 -25.63
N GLU A 103 -14.80 -28.50 -25.46
CA GLU A 103 -14.48 -27.85 -24.19
C GLU A 103 -15.21 -26.51 -24.10
N VAL A 104 -15.78 -26.24 -22.93
CA VAL A 104 -16.41 -24.95 -22.59
C VAL A 104 -16.35 -24.76 -21.09
N GLY A 105 -16.03 -23.55 -20.63
CA GLY A 105 -15.88 -23.29 -19.21
C GLY A 105 -15.49 -21.85 -18.94
N TRP A 106 -15.28 -21.56 -17.65
CA TRP A 106 -14.80 -20.28 -17.19
C TRP A 106 -14.02 -20.47 -15.88
N PRO A 107 -12.84 -19.87 -15.68
CA PRO A 107 -12.04 -20.08 -14.48
C PRO A 107 -12.58 -19.29 -13.28
N SER A 108 -12.50 -19.89 -12.09
CA SER A 108 -12.91 -19.23 -10.84
C SER A 108 -11.89 -18.31 -10.22
N GLU A 109 -10.63 -18.42 -10.62
CA GLU A 109 -9.51 -17.70 -10.01
C GLU A 109 -8.38 -17.51 -11.03
N GLY A 110 -7.58 -16.46 -10.83
CA GLY A 110 -6.46 -16.12 -11.72
C GLY A 110 -6.53 -14.70 -12.28
N ARG A 111 -5.53 -14.33 -13.06
CA ARG A 111 -5.40 -12.97 -13.62
C ARG A 111 -6.55 -12.64 -14.57
N THR A 112 -6.97 -11.37 -14.58
CA THR A 112 -7.87 -10.82 -15.60
C THR A 112 -7.20 -10.82 -16.97
N LEU A 113 -7.90 -11.26 -18.00
CA LEU A 113 -7.45 -11.23 -19.40
C LEU A 113 -8.38 -10.35 -20.23
N GLY A 114 -7.94 -9.16 -20.62
CA GLY A 114 -8.81 -8.20 -21.31
C GLY A 114 -10.00 -7.81 -20.42
N GLN A 115 -11.22 -8.14 -20.86
CA GLN A 115 -12.44 -7.96 -20.07
C GLN A 115 -12.89 -9.25 -19.33
N SER A 116 -12.18 -10.36 -19.53
CA SER A 116 -12.44 -11.64 -18.86
C SER A 116 -11.89 -11.63 -17.43
N VAL A 117 -12.79 -11.56 -16.45
CA VAL A 117 -12.44 -11.63 -15.02
C VAL A 117 -12.71 -13.04 -14.49
N ALA A 118 -11.66 -13.71 -13.99
CA ALA A 118 -11.79 -14.98 -13.29
C ALA A 118 -12.37 -14.73 -11.89
N SER A 119 -13.49 -15.38 -11.58
CA SER A 119 -14.09 -15.37 -10.24
C SER A 119 -15.09 -16.51 -10.12
N VAL A 120 -15.28 -17.03 -8.90
CA VAL A 120 -16.34 -18.03 -8.61
C VAL A 120 -17.72 -17.53 -9.07
N THR A 121 -17.99 -16.23 -8.91
CA THR A 121 -19.26 -15.62 -9.34
C THR A 121 -19.43 -15.65 -10.86
N ASN A 122 -18.39 -15.33 -11.61
CA ASN A 122 -18.45 -15.30 -13.07
C ASN A 122 -18.49 -16.72 -13.65
N GLU A 123 -17.73 -17.66 -13.09
CA GLU A 123 -17.81 -19.07 -13.46
C GLU A 123 -19.22 -19.64 -13.27
N ALA A 124 -19.80 -19.43 -12.09
CA ALA A 124 -21.16 -19.88 -11.79
C ALA A 124 -22.19 -19.22 -12.72
N THR A 125 -22.07 -17.91 -12.96
CA THR A 125 -22.97 -17.16 -13.86
C THR A 125 -22.86 -17.67 -15.29
N PHE A 126 -21.64 -17.85 -15.79
CA PHE A 126 -21.38 -18.36 -17.13
C PHE A 126 -21.96 -19.76 -17.30
N LEU A 127 -21.65 -20.71 -16.42
CA LEU A 127 -22.14 -22.07 -16.54
C LEU A 127 -23.67 -22.15 -16.43
N ARG A 128 -24.31 -21.44 -15.50
CA ARG A 128 -25.78 -21.44 -15.40
C ARG A 128 -26.44 -20.96 -16.70
N ARG A 129 -25.95 -19.86 -17.28
CA ARG A 129 -26.47 -19.33 -18.55
C ARG A 129 -26.16 -20.25 -19.72
N PHE A 130 -24.94 -20.77 -19.79
CA PHE A 130 -24.50 -21.68 -20.85
C PHE A 130 -25.30 -22.99 -20.83
N LEU A 131 -25.50 -23.62 -19.67
CA LEU A 131 -26.26 -24.86 -19.55
C LEU A 131 -27.71 -24.68 -19.98
N THR A 132 -28.31 -23.54 -19.63
CA THR A 132 -29.67 -23.18 -20.07
C THR A 132 -29.72 -23.06 -21.59
N ARG A 133 -28.81 -22.29 -22.19
CA ARG A 133 -28.73 -22.12 -23.65
C ARG A 133 -28.44 -23.44 -24.36
N ALA A 134 -27.50 -24.24 -23.88
CA ALA A 134 -27.14 -25.51 -24.49
C ALA A 134 -28.31 -26.51 -24.48
N GLN A 135 -29.17 -26.46 -23.45
CA GLN A 135 -30.40 -27.24 -23.41
C GLN A 135 -31.44 -26.74 -24.42
N GLU A 136 -31.62 -25.43 -24.56
CA GLU A 136 -32.54 -24.82 -25.53
C GLU A 136 -32.16 -25.17 -26.98
N GLU A 137 -30.87 -25.10 -27.31
CA GLU A 137 -30.35 -25.34 -28.66
C GLU A 137 -30.03 -26.84 -28.92
N GLY A 138 -30.13 -27.70 -27.90
CA GLY A 138 -29.83 -29.13 -28.03
C GLY A 138 -28.35 -29.44 -28.31
N TRP A 139 -27.42 -28.59 -27.88
CA TRP A 139 -25.99 -28.77 -28.10
C TRP A 139 -25.43 -29.94 -27.30
N VAL A 140 -24.49 -30.67 -27.91
CA VAL A 140 -23.66 -31.65 -27.21
C VAL A 140 -22.39 -30.94 -26.77
N TYR A 141 -22.10 -30.96 -25.47
CA TYR A 141 -20.96 -30.23 -24.90
C TYR A 141 -20.23 -31.06 -23.82
N TYR A 142 -18.99 -30.68 -23.53
CA TYR A 142 -18.27 -31.11 -22.34
C TYR A 142 -17.75 -29.88 -21.59
N VAL A 143 -18.13 -29.77 -20.32
CA VAL A 143 -17.66 -28.69 -19.45
C VAL A 143 -16.21 -28.97 -19.07
N MET A 144 -15.32 -28.03 -19.35
CA MET A 144 -13.97 -27.98 -18.83
C MET A 144 -14.00 -27.16 -17.53
N GLU A 145 -13.90 -27.78 -16.35
CA GLU A 145 -13.72 -29.21 -16.10
C GLU A 145 -14.41 -29.68 -14.82
N ALA A 146 -14.28 -30.97 -14.49
CA ALA A 146 -14.91 -31.52 -13.28
C ALA A 146 -14.25 -30.97 -12.00
N PHE A 147 -12.92 -31.08 -11.89
CA PHE A 147 -12.19 -30.70 -10.68
C PHE A 147 -11.08 -29.72 -11.03
N ASP A 148 -10.83 -28.76 -10.16
CA ASP A 148 -9.64 -27.94 -10.22
C ASP A 148 -8.39 -28.85 -10.25
N GLN A 149 -7.41 -28.45 -11.05
CA GLN A 149 -6.20 -29.23 -11.30
C GLN A 149 -4.95 -28.39 -10.94
N PRO A 150 -4.53 -28.35 -9.65
CA PRO A 150 -3.46 -27.47 -9.18
C PRO A 150 -2.13 -27.64 -9.91
N TRP A 151 -1.87 -28.82 -10.47
CA TRP A 151 -0.64 -29.11 -11.22
C TRP A 151 -0.51 -28.28 -12.50
N LYS A 152 -1.63 -27.89 -13.14
CA LYS A 152 -1.65 -27.03 -14.34
C LYS A 152 -1.13 -25.62 -14.08
N ALA A 153 -1.08 -25.19 -12.82
CA ALA A 153 -0.50 -23.88 -12.46
C ALA A 153 0.98 -23.75 -12.83
N ASN A 154 1.69 -24.88 -12.94
CA ASN A 154 3.11 -24.92 -13.31
C ASN A 154 3.34 -25.09 -14.82
N ASP A 155 2.27 -25.25 -15.61
CA ASP A 155 2.32 -25.42 -17.06
C ASP A 155 2.18 -24.07 -17.79
N TYR A 156 2.11 -24.11 -19.13
CA TYR A 156 1.99 -22.92 -20.00
C TYR A 156 0.75 -22.05 -19.72
N GLU A 157 -0.30 -22.61 -19.11
CA GLU A 157 -1.56 -21.91 -18.80
C GLU A 157 -1.45 -20.98 -17.57
N GLY A 158 -0.40 -21.15 -16.77
CA GLY A 158 -0.16 -20.39 -15.54
C GLY A 158 -1.26 -20.60 -14.48
N ALA A 159 -1.36 -19.68 -13.53
CA ALA A 159 -2.25 -19.81 -12.38
C ALA A 159 -3.73 -20.04 -12.75
N ILE A 160 -4.21 -19.54 -13.90
CA ILE A 160 -5.60 -19.69 -14.36
C ILE A 160 -5.93 -21.16 -14.67
N GLY A 161 -4.98 -21.91 -15.25
CA GLY A 161 -5.19 -23.29 -15.67
C GLY A 161 -5.62 -24.23 -14.55
N ALA A 162 -5.32 -23.88 -13.29
CA ALA A 162 -5.67 -24.70 -12.14
C ALA A 162 -7.15 -24.62 -11.71
N TYR A 163 -7.91 -23.61 -12.13
CA TYR A 163 -9.17 -23.23 -11.49
C TYR A 163 -10.43 -23.32 -12.38
N TRP A 164 -10.45 -24.25 -13.33
CA TRP A 164 -11.58 -24.46 -14.25
C TRP A 164 -12.63 -25.45 -13.72
N GLY A 165 -12.40 -26.07 -12.56
CA GLY A 165 -13.27 -27.11 -12.04
C GLY A 165 -14.64 -26.58 -11.61
N VAL A 166 -15.70 -27.36 -11.82
CA VAL A 166 -16.98 -27.14 -11.10
C VAL A 166 -16.82 -27.48 -9.61
N TYR A 167 -15.89 -28.36 -9.29
CA TYR A 167 -15.47 -28.75 -7.95
C TYR A 167 -14.03 -28.32 -7.69
N ASP A 168 -13.71 -28.05 -6.43
CA ASP A 168 -12.32 -27.83 -6.00
C ASP A 168 -11.49 -29.12 -6.08
N ALA A 169 -10.17 -29.01 -5.89
CA ALA A 169 -9.25 -30.16 -5.94
C ALA A 169 -9.53 -31.21 -4.83
N PHE A 170 -10.31 -30.84 -3.81
CA PHE A 170 -10.77 -31.70 -2.72
C PHE A 170 -12.17 -32.29 -2.96
N ARG A 171 -12.73 -32.11 -4.16
CA ARG A 171 -14.04 -32.61 -4.58
C ARG A 171 -15.22 -31.95 -3.88
N ARG A 172 -15.05 -30.73 -3.38
CA ARG A 172 -16.13 -29.91 -2.81
C ARG A 172 -16.67 -28.98 -3.90
N PRO A 173 -18.00 -28.80 -4.01
CA PRO A 173 -18.57 -27.91 -5.02
C PRO A 173 -18.14 -26.45 -4.75
N LYS A 174 -17.69 -25.74 -5.79
CA LYS A 174 -17.29 -24.33 -5.65
C LYS A 174 -18.48 -23.38 -5.52
N PHE A 175 -19.60 -23.75 -6.11
CA PHE A 175 -20.87 -23.04 -6.01
C PHE A 175 -22.02 -24.03 -6.19
N GLN A 176 -23.21 -23.64 -5.74
CA GLN A 176 -24.44 -24.38 -6.05
C GLN A 176 -25.01 -23.89 -7.37
N PHE A 177 -25.82 -24.67 -8.07
CA PHE A 177 -26.47 -24.23 -9.32
C PHE A 177 -27.82 -23.52 -9.10
N THR A 178 -28.43 -23.69 -7.91
CA THR A 178 -29.79 -23.22 -7.61
C THR A 178 -29.86 -22.01 -6.69
N ASP A 179 -28.85 -21.81 -5.84
CA ASP A 179 -28.87 -20.79 -4.79
C ASP A 179 -28.23 -19.47 -5.24
N ASP A 180 -28.34 -18.43 -4.41
CA ASP A 180 -27.66 -17.15 -4.64
C ASP A 180 -26.14 -17.31 -4.57
N ILE A 181 -25.43 -16.65 -5.50
CA ILE A 181 -23.97 -16.72 -5.58
C ILE A 181 -23.38 -15.64 -4.66
N VAL A 182 -22.94 -16.04 -3.47
CA VAL A 182 -22.27 -15.16 -2.51
C VAL A 182 -20.75 -15.27 -2.69
N ARG A 183 -20.09 -14.15 -3.03
CA ARG A 183 -18.63 -14.11 -3.26
C ARG A 183 -17.80 -14.52 -2.04
N MET A 184 -18.27 -14.18 -0.85
CA MET A 184 -17.62 -14.50 0.43
C MET A 184 -18.63 -15.13 1.40
N PRO A 185 -18.79 -16.45 1.39
CA PRO A 185 -19.77 -17.12 2.25
C PRO A 185 -19.57 -16.82 3.75
N GLN A 186 -18.31 -16.64 4.17
CA GLN A 186 -17.94 -16.42 5.58
C GLN A 186 -17.71 -14.95 5.95
N TRP A 187 -18.26 -14.00 5.19
CA TRP A 187 -18.01 -12.57 5.40
C TRP A 187 -18.30 -12.09 6.83
N HIS A 188 -19.31 -12.67 7.49
CA HIS A 188 -19.63 -12.37 8.89
C HIS A 188 -18.49 -12.72 9.86
N LEU A 189 -17.85 -13.88 9.65
CA LEU A 189 -16.72 -14.32 10.47
C LEU A 189 -15.51 -13.41 10.24
N LEU A 190 -15.20 -13.09 8.98
CA LEU A 190 -14.11 -12.18 8.62
C LEU A 190 -14.32 -10.78 9.20
N ALA A 191 -15.55 -10.27 9.17
CA ALA A 191 -15.92 -9.01 9.81
C ALA A 191 -15.73 -9.08 11.33
N GLY A 192 -16.14 -10.18 11.97
CA GLY A 192 -15.92 -10.41 13.40
C GLY A 192 -14.44 -10.45 13.79
N ILE A 193 -13.60 -11.13 12.99
CA ILE A 193 -12.14 -11.17 13.18
C ILE A 193 -11.55 -9.76 13.03
N SER A 194 -11.96 -9.01 12.01
CA SER A 194 -11.50 -7.64 11.80
C SER A 194 -11.82 -6.75 13.00
N VAL A 195 -13.05 -6.79 13.51
CA VAL A 195 -13.48 -6.06 14.71
C VAL A 195 -12.66 -6.47 15.94
N ALA A 196 -12.42 -7.77 16.15
CA ALA A 196 -11.64 -8.26 17.28
C ALA A 196 -10.18 -7.79 17.26
N ILE A 197 -9.53 -7.87 16.09
CA ILE A 197 -8.15 -7.37 15.90
C ILE A 197 -8.10 -5.87 16.14
N SER A 198 -9.04 -5.11 15.57
CA SER A 198 -9.11 -3.66 15.78
C SER A 198 -9.33 -3.29 17.23
N ALA A 199 -10.23 -3.99 17.95
CA ALA A 199 -10.48 -3.74 19.37
C ALA A 199 -9.22 -3.98 20.21
N LEU A 200 -8.46 -5.04 19.93
CA LEU A 200 -7.21 -5.34 20.63
C LEU A 200 -6.15 -4.27 20.37
N LEU A 201 -5.96 -3.86 19.11
CA LEU A 201 -5.01 -2.79 18.78
C LEU A 201 -5.41 -1.46 19.41
N LEU A 202 -6.70 -1.09 19.35
CA LEU A 202 -7.19 0.14 19.96
C LEU A 202 -7.07 0.13 21.48
N ALA A 203 -7.24 -1.02 22.14
CA ALA A 203 -7.00 -1.14 23.57
C ALA A 203 -5.53 -0.81 23.93
N VAL A 204 -4.57 -1.30 23.13
CA VAL A 204 -3.14 -1.00 23.32
C VAL A 204 -2.82 0.47 23.06
N PHE A 205 -3.35 1.07 21.99
CA PHE A 205 -3.13 2.49 21.72
C PHE A 205 -3.75 3.37 22.81
N PHE A 206 -5.02 3.15 23.15
CA PHE A 206 -5.70 3.98 24.14
C PHE A 206 -5.17 3.81 25.57
N SER A 207 -4.54 2.68 25.91
CA SER A 207 -3.86 2.53 27.21
C SER A 207 -2.61 3.40 27.33
N HIS A 208 -1.93 3.69 26.21
CA HIS A 208 -0.69 4.48 26.20
C HIS A 208 -0.92 5.96 25.87
N SER A 209 -2.04 6.32 25.21
CA SER A 209 -2.30 7.68 24.71
C SER A 209 -3.29 8.49 25.56
N ASN A 210 -2.98 8.66 26.86
CA ASN A 210 -3.84 9.38 27.80
C ASN A 210 -4.09 10.86 27.44
N ALA A 211 -3.23 11.46 26.62
CA ALA A 211 -3.35 12.85 26.17
C ALA A 211 -4.28 13.04 24.96
N LEU A 212 -4.73 11.96 24.31
CA LEU A 212 -5.46 12.04 23.04
C LEU A 212 -6.94 12.42 23.23
N GLY A 213 -7.36 13.51 22.58
CA GLY A 213 -8.75 13.97 22.58
C GLY A 213 -9.68 13.07 21.75
N TYR A 214 -11.00 13.28 21.88
CA TYR A 214 -12.02 12.46 21.20
C TYR A 214 -11.81 12.35 19.68
N ARG A 215 -11.51 13.48 19.01
CA ARG A 215 -11.26 13.50 17.56
C ARG A 215 -10.07 12.64 17.14
N GLY A 216 -8.97 12.69 17.90
CA GLY A 216 -7.80 11.85 17.68
C GLY A 216 -8.10 10.36 17.89
N ARG A 217 -8.90 10.02 18.90
CA ARG A 217 -9.34 8.63 19.13
C ARG A 217 -10.19 8.08 17.99
N VAL A 218 -11.13 8.88 17.47
CA VAL A 218 -11.95 8.50 16.31
C VAL A 218 -11.10 8.32 15.06
N PHE A 219 -10.17 9.23 14.79
CA PHE A 219 -9.22 9.11 13.68
C PHE A 219 -8.42 7.81 13.76
N LEU A 220 -7.80 7.54 14.91
CA LEU A 220 -7.02 6.32 15.13
C LEU A 220 -7.87 5.06 14.99
N ALA A 221 -9.12 5.08 15.48
CA ALA A 221 -10.06 3.97 15.33
C ALA A 221 -10.37 3.66 13.86
N ILE A 222 -10.57 4.67 13.01
CA ILE A 222 -10.81 4.48 11.57
C ILE A 222 -9.59 3.84 10.91
N VAL A 223 -8.39 4.35 11.20
CA VAL A 223 -7.14 3.85 10.61
C VAL A 223 -6.87 2.40 11.04
N VAL A 224 -7.02 2.09 12.33
CA VAL A 224 -6.84 0.74 12.86
C VAL A 224 -7.88 -0.23 12.28
N TYR A 225 -9.13 0.21 12.13
CA TYR A 225 -10.17 -0.62 11.53
C TYR A 225 -9.93 -0.90 10.04
N ALA A 226 -9.53 0.11 9.29
CA ALA A 226 -9.22 -0.03 7.87
C ALA A 226 -8.03 -0.98 7.64
N THR A 227 -6.94 -0.82 8.41
CA THR A 227 -5.76 -1.67 8.30
C THR A 227 -6.02 -3.11 8.73
N ALA A 228 -6.78 -3.34 9.81
CA ALA A 228 -7.19 -4.69 10.23
C ALA A 228 -8.07 -5.38 9.17
N THR A 229 -9.06 -4.66 8.64
CA THR A 229 -9.96 -5.20 7.60
C THR A 229 -9.19 -5.56 6.33
N ALA A 230 -8.29 -4.69 5.88
CA ALA A 230 -7.45 -4.96 4.72
C ALA A 230 -6.54 -6.18 4.94
N SER A 231 -5.97 -6.32 6.15
CA SER A 231 -5.13 -7.47 6.51
C SER A 231 -5.91 -8.79 6.47
N VAL A 232 -7.10 -8.81 7.09
CA VAL A 232 -7.97 -9.99 7.10
C VAL A 232 -8.37 -10.36 5.68
N TRP A 233 -8.68 -9.36 4.84
CA TRP A 233 -9.03 -9.59 3.45
C TRP A 233 -7.88 -10.20 2.64
N ILE A 234 -6.67 -9.65 2.75
CA ILE A 234 -5.47 -10.15 2.06
C ILE A 234 -5.15 -11.59 2.50
N VAL A 235 -5.20 -11.87 3.81
CA VAL A 235 -4.94 -13.21 4.34
C VAL A 235 -6.01 -14.21 3.89
N TYR A 236 -7.28 -13.79 3.88
CA TYR A 236 -8.37 -14.63 3.40
C TYR A 236 -8.19 -14.97 1.91
N ASP A 237 -7.97 -13.97 1.07
CA ASP A 237 -7.77 -14.16 -0.38
C ASP A 237 -6.61 -15.11 -0.66
N TYR A 238 -5.48 -14.89 0.00
CA TYR A 238 -4.31 -15.75 -0.09
C TYR A 238 -4.57 -17.19 0.39
N SER A 239 -5.41 -17.37 1.42
CA SER A 239 -5.76 -18.69 1.95
C SER A 239 -6.63 -19.54 1.02
N GLN A 240 -7.31 -18.93 0.04
CA GLN A 240 -8.14 -19.64 -0.93
C GLN A 240 -7.33 -20.23 -2.11
N GLN A 241 -6.07 -19.81 -2.27
CA GLN A 241 -5.22 -20.31 -3.33
C GLN A 241 -4.65 -21.69 -2.99
N TYR A 242 -4.42 -22.54 -3.99
CA TYR A 242 -3.71 -23.80 -3.80
C TYR A 242 -2.26 -23.53 -3.41
N LEU A 243 -1.94 -23.77 -2.13
CA LEU A 243 -0.63 -23.49 -1.56
C LEU A 243 0.41 -24.53 -1.98
N THR A 244 1.47 -24.05 -2.63
CA THR A 244 2.74 -24.76 -2.86
C THR A 244 3.78 -24.27 -1.86
N LEU A 245 4.90 -24.99 -1.70
CA LEU A 245 5.98 -24.53 -0.82
C LEU A 245 6.48 -23.13 -1.21
N THR A 246 6.62 -22.89 -2.52
CA THR A 246 7.04 -21.59 -3.07
C THR A 246 6.03 -20.50 -2.75
N THR A 247 4.73 -20.76 -2.95
CA THR A 247 3.72 -19.74 -2.64
C THR A 247 3.72 -19.46 -1.15
N VAL A 248 3.78 -20.47 -0.27
CA VAL A 248 3.85 -20.29 1.19
C VAL A 248 5.02 -19.42 1.61
N LEU A 249 6.20 -19.61 1.02
CA LEU A 249 7.38 -18.77 1.31
C LEU A 249 7.15 -17.32 0.89
N ILE A 250 6.65 -17.10 -0.33
CA ILE A 250 6.33 -15.76 -0.84
C ILE A 250 5.25 -15.10 0.02
N GLY A 251 4.18 -15.83 0.35
CA GLY A 251 3.09 -15.34 1.19
C GLY A 251 3.56 -14.96 2.58
N SER A 252 4.43 -15.77 3.19
CA SER A 252 5.04 -15.45 4.49
C SER A 252 5.85 -14.15 4.44
N LEU A 253 6.64 -13.96 3.38
CA LEU A 253 7.40 -12.73 3.17
C LEU A 253 6.48 -11.52 2.96
N LEU A 254 5.41 -11.67 2.19
CA LEU A 254 4.40 -10.63 1.98
C LEU A 254 3.65 -10.26 3.26
N VAL A 255 3.31 -11.24 4.10
CA VAL A 255 2.68 -10.99 5.41
C VAL A 255 3.64 -10.22 6.32
N ILE A 256 4.93 -10.57 6.35
CA ILE A 256 5.94 -9.81 7.12
C ILE A 256 6.04 -8.37 6.60
N GLY A 257 6.10 -8.19 5.28
CA GLY A 257 6.12 -6.86 4.66
C GLY A 257 4.86 -6.04 4.98
N MET A 258 3.69 -6.67 4.90
CA MET A 258 2.40 -6.06 5.25
C MET A 258 2.36 -5.62 6.71
N LEU A 259 2.83 -6.46 7.64
CA LEU A 259 2.93 -6.10 9.06
C LEU A 259 3.87 -4.90 9.28
N GLY A 260 4.99 -4.83 8.55
CA GLY A 260 5.90 -3.68 8.58
C GLY A 260 5.24 -2.39 8.09
N VAL A 261 4.55 -2.43 6.96
CA VAL A 261 3.82 -1.28 6.41
C VAL A 261 2.71 -0.83 7.35
N ILE A 262 1.95 -1.77 7.93
CA ILE A 262 0.91 -1.47 8.92
C ILE A 262 1.52 -0.83 10.16
N ALA A 263 2.64 -1.34 10.67
CA ALA A 263 3.31 -0.76 11.83
C ALA A 263 3.74 0.69 11.59
N VAL A 264 4.34 0.99 10.43
CA VAL A 264 4.70 2.36 10.03
C VAL A 264 3.47 3.24 9.92
N LEU A 265 2.42 2.78 9.22
CA LEU A 265 1.19 3.54 9.04
C LEU A 265 0.50 3.84 10.37
N LEU A 266 0.47 2.87 11.29
CA LEU A 266 -0.08 3.06 12.62
C LEU A 266 0.77 4.00 13.49
N ALA A 267 2.10 3.96 13.36
CA ALA A 267 3.00 4.88 14.05
C ALA A 267 2.78 6.33 13.57
N GLU A 268 2.78 6.56 12.25
CA GLU A 268 2.50 7.86 11.64
C GLU A 268 1.11 8.38 12.02
N ALA A 269 0.08 7.52 11.94
CA ALA A 269 -1.26 7.89 12.35
C ALA A 269 -1.34 8.24 13.84
N HIS A 270 -0.58 7.54 14.69
CA HIS A 270 -0.51 7.84 16.10
C HIS A 270 0.15 9.20 16.36
N GLU A 271 1.29 9.48 15.73
CA GLU A 271 1.99 10.77 15.83
C GLU A 271 1.13 11.92 15.31
N TRP A 272 0.43 11.74 14.19
CA TRP A 272 -0.49 12.74 13.66
C TRP A 272 -1.64 13.02 14.63
N ALA A 273 -2.16 11.94 15.23
CA ALA A 273 -3.25 12.04 16.19
C ALA A 273 -2.82 12.86 17.41
N GLU A 274 -1.61 12.61 17.92
CA GLU A 274 -1.02 13.34 19.03
C GLU A 274 -0.58 14.76 18.65
N ALA A 275 -0.14 15.03 17.43
CA ALA A 275 0.26 16.39 17.05
C ALA A 275 -0.94 17.35 16.95
N HIS A 276 -2.07 16.86 16.41
CA HIS A 276 -3.20 17.73 16.05
C HIS A 276 -4.34 17.72 17.07
N TRP A 277 -4.55 16.62 17.81
CA TRP A 277 -5.74 16.45 18.67
C TRP A 277 -5.39 16.11 20.13
N VAL A 278 -4.46 16.86 20.72
CA VAL A 278 -4.16 16.79 22.16
C VAL A 278 -5.27 17.41 23.00
N SER A 279 -5.70 16.70 24.03
CA SER A 279 -6.65 17.21 25.03
C SER A 279 -6.01 18.00 26.17
N LYS A 280 -4.73 17.75 26.49
CA LYS A 280 -3.93 18.50 27.48
C LYS A 280 -2.47 18.60 27.05
N ARG A 281 -1.99 19.82 26.75
CA ARG A 281 -0.54 20.05 26.61
C ARG A 281 0.06 20.06 28.01
N VAL A 282 0.83 19.02 28.35
CA VAL A 282 1.58 18.99 29.60
C VAL A 282 2.69 20.04 29.49
N ARG A 283 2.66 21.10 30.31
CA ARG A 283 3.82 21.98 30.44
C ARG A 283 4.94 21.21 31.14
N MET A 284 6.11 21.13 30.51
CA MET A 284 7.31 20.55 31.14
C MET A 284 7.86 21.42 32.29
N LEU A 285 7.52 22.71 32.32
CA LEU A 285 7.94 23.65 33.36
C LEU A 285 6.73 24.16 34.13
N ALA A 286 6.78 24.04 35.46
CA ALA A 286 5.84 24.72 36.33
C ALA A 286 5.99 26.24 36.16
N PRO A 287 4.89 27.02 36.05
CA PRO A 287 5.00 28.47 36.03
C PRO A 287 5.70 28.95 37.32
N GLY A 288 6.71 29.81 37.17
CA GLY A 288 7.37 30.46 38.30
C GLY A 288 6.38 31.26 39.15
N MET A 289 6.64 31.38 40.46
CA MET A 289 5.77 32.14 41.36
C MET A 289 5.76 33.62 40.95
N ALA A 290 4.58 34.26 41.01
CA ALA A 290 4.42 35.67 40.71
C ALA A 290 5.33 36.54 41.60
N GLY A 291 6.17 37.37 40.98
CA GLY A 291 7.09 38.29 41.67
C GLY A 291 8.56 38.17 41.22
N SER A 292 8.95 37.09 40.53
CA SER A 292 10.25 37.02 39.85
C SER A 292 10.12 37.51 38.40
N HIS A 293 10.88 38.54 38.03
CA HIS A 293 10.97 39.07 36.67
C HIS A 293 11.34 37.97 35.67
N PHE A 294 10.47 37.61 34.70
CA PHE A 294 10.75 36.91 33.42
C PHE A 294 9.46 36.85 32.57
N PRO A 295 9.50 36.98 31.21
CA PRO A 295 10.24 36.06 30.34
C PRO A 295 11.03 36.75 29.23
N LYS A 296 12.34 36.56 29.31
CA LYS A 296 13.27 36.82 28.21
C LYS A 296 13.25 35.63 27.27
N VAL A 297 13.01 35.88 25.97
CA VAL A 297 13.09 34.82 24.95
C VAL A 297 14.45 34.89 24.28
N SER A 298 15.26 33.84 24.45
CA SER A 298 16.46 33.64 23.64
C SER A 298 16.10 32.70 22.48
N VAL A 299 16.36 33.15 21.25
CA VAL A 299 16.21 32.32 20.06
C VAL A 299 17.56 31.64 19.81
N GLN A 300 17.63 30.33 20.06
CA GLN A 300 18.83 29.55 19.78
C GLN A 300 18.75 28.99 18.37
N VAL A 301 19.70 29.37 17.55
CA VAL A 301 19.70 29.02 16.12
C VAL A 301 20.97 28.23 15.81
N PRO A 302 20.85 27.01 15.26
CA PRO A 302 22.02 26.28 14.78
C PRO A 302 22.55 26.99 13.54
N ALA A 303 23.70 27.65 13.65
CA ALA A 303 24.40 28.24 12.51
C ALA A 303 25.16 27.16 11.72
N TYR A 304 24.51 26.02 11.47
CA TYR A 304 25.12 24.84 10.90
C TYR A 304 24.16 24.20 9.88
N ASN A 305 24.55 24.25 8.61
CA ASN A 305 23.94 23.49 7.52
C ASN A 305 22.59 24.00 6.96
N GLU A 306 22.24 25.28 7.19
CA GLU A 306 21.06 25.92 6.61
C GLU A 306 21.45 27.17 5.81
N PRO A 307 20.87 27.41 4.61
CA PRO A 307 21.09 28.64 3.86
C PRO A 307 20.68 29.90 4.66
N PRO A 308 21.47 30.98 4.61
CA PRO A 308 21.18 32.19 5.37
C PRO A 308 19.77 32.77 5.16
N ASP A 309 19.29 32.81 3.91
CA ASP A 309 17.98 33.40 3.56
C ASP A 309 16.81 32.65 4.21
N MET A 310 16.85 31.32 4.23
CA MET A 310 15.79 30.50 4.87
C MET A 310 15.78 30.69 6.38
N LEU A 311 16.97 30.78 6.98
CA LEU A 311 17.12 30.98 8.40
C LEU A 311 16.60 32.35 8.84
N ILE A 312 16.93 33.41 8.08
CA ILE A 312 16.43 34.76 8.33
C ILE A 312 14.90 34.78 8.26
N GLN A 313 14.30 34.23 7.19
CA GLN A 313 12.84 34.16 7.06
C GLN A 313 12.17 33.42 8.23
N THR A 314 12.79 32.34 8.69
CA THR A 314 12.29 31.55 9.83
C THR A 314 12.34 32.37 11.13
N ILE A 315 13.44 33.08 11.38
CA ILE A 315 13.59 33.94 12.55
C ILE A 315 12.62 35.12 12.46
N ASP A 316 12.47 35.77 11.31
CA ASP A 316 11.52 36.88 11.11
C ASP A 316 10.07 36.44 11.36
N ALA A 317 9.67 35.25 10.88
CA ALA A 317 8.35 34.69 11.14
C ALA A 317 8.12 34.39 12.63
N LEU A 318 9.16 33.90 13.33
CA LEU A 318 9.11 33.67 14.77
C LEU A 318 9.01 34.99 15.54
N VAL A 319 9.81 36.00 15.17
CA VAL A 319 9.77 37.34 15.76
C VAL A 319 8.37 37.94 15.62
N ALA A 320 7.78 37.90 14.42
CA ALA A 320 6.43 38.39 14.17
C ALA A 320 5.37 37.68 15.03
N THR A 321 5.54 36.37 15.27
CA THR A 321 4.66 35.59 16.15
C THR A 321 4.82 36.01 17.62
N ILE A 322 6.06 36.23 18.07
CA ILE A 322 6.35 36.68 19.44
C ILE A 322 5.79 38.09 19.67
N ASP A 323 5.92 39.00 18.70
CA ASP A 323 5.38 40.35 18.78
C ASP A 323 3.85 40.35 18.91
N GLN A 324 3.16 39.46 18.18
CA GLN A 324 1.71 39.28 18.34
C GLN A 324 1.34 38.80 19.76
N LEU A 325 2.16 37.94 20.36
CA LEU A 325 1.95 37.46 21.73
C LEU A 325 2.30 38.53 22.78
N ALA A 326 3.28 39.40 22.49
CA ALA A 326 3.69 40.48 23.38
C ALA A 326 2.56 41.50 23.60
N ALA A 327 1.66 41.69 22.62
CA ALA A 327 0.47 42.53 22.78
C ALA A 327 -0.46 42.10 23.93
N ALA A 328 -0.42 40.83 24.33
CA ALA A 328 -1.18 40.28 25.45
C ALA A 328 -0.33 39.99 26.70
N ASN A 329 1.00 40.20 26.65
CA ASN A 329 1.93 39.87 27.72
C ASN A 329 2.96 41.00 27.90
N GLU A 330 2.66 41.93 28.81
CA GLU A 330 3.58 43.02 29.17
C GLU A 330 4.92 42.46 29.67
N GLY A 331 6.02 42.93 29.07
CA GLY A 331 7.38 42.51 29.41
C GLY A 331 7.94 41.36 28.56
N LEU A 332 7.15 40.74 27.67
CA LEU A 332 7.67 39.75 26.72
C LEU A 332 8.46 40.46 25.62
N HIS A 333 9.77 40.15 25.55
CA HIS A 333 10.64 40.62 24.49
C HIS A 333 11.70 39.58 24.15
N ILE A 334 12.24 39.68 22.94
CA ILE A 334 13.37 38.85 22.50
C ILE A 334 14.63 39.46 23.10
N GLU A 335 15.31 38.68 23.93
CA GLU A 335 16.55 39.09 24.58
C GLU A 335 17.73 39.05 23.60
N GLY A 336 17.73 38.04 22.73
CA GLY A 336 18.72 37.96 21.68
C GLY A 336 18.76 36.63 20.93
N ILE A 337 19.47 36.65 19.81
CA ILE A 337 19.69 35.52 18.92
C ILE A 337 21.05 34.89 19.25
N LEU A 338 21.02 33.65 19.73
CA LEU A 338 22.22 32.88 20.05
C LEU A 338 22.57 31.95 18.90
N ARG A 339 23.77 32.14 18.34
CA ARG A 339 24.32 31.25 17.31
C ARG A 339 24.94 30.03 17.99
N THR A 340 24.41 28.85 17.67
CA THR A 340 24.87 27.56 18.21
C THR A 340 25.43 26.65 17.12
N MET A 341 26.17 25.60 17.53
CA MET A 341 26.84 24.66 16.61
C MET A 341 27.78 25.32 15.59
N TYR A 342 28.28 26.51 15.89
CA TYR A 342 29.14 27.26 14.97
C TYR A 342 30.46 26.53 14.74
N ASP A 343 30.88 26.47 13.48
CA ASP A 343 32.17 25.90 13.09
C ASP A 343 32.90 26.87 12.14
N PRO A 344 33.99 27.53 12.59
CA PRO A 344 34.71 28.48 11.76
C PRO A 344 35.39 27.82 10.53
N ARG A 345 35.46 26.49 10.49
CA ARG A 345 36.00 25.74 9.34
C ARG A 345 34.95 25.56 8.23
N ASN A 346 33.68 25.81 8.53
CA ASN A 346 32.59 25.71 7.58
C ASN A 346 32.26 27.10 7.03
N ASN A 347 32.48 27.28 5.72
CA ASN A 347 32.19 28.54 5.03
C ASN A 347 30.72 28.96 5.20
N LEU A 348 29.78 28.02 5.11
CA LEU A 348 28.35 28.30 5.30
C LEU A 348 28.06 28.78 6.72
N SER A 349 28.70 28.20 7.74
CA SER A 349 28.53 28.63 9.14
C SER A 349 29.03 30.06 9.34
N THR A 350 30.13 30.42 8.69
CA THR A 350 30.69 31.78 8.70
C THR A 350 29.80 32.77 7.95
N GLU A 351 29.29 32.38 6.79
CA GLU A 351 28.37 33.18 5.97
C GLU A 351 27.06 33.45 6.71
N VAL A 352 26.39 32.41 7.22
CA VAL A 352 25.16 32.52 8.02
C VAL A 352 25.39 33.44 9.21
N SER A 353 26.47 33.24 9.95
CA SER A 353 26.82 34.06 11.11
C SER A 353 27.01 35.54 10.75
N GLY A 354 27.64 35.83 9.61
CA GLY A 354 27.84 37.20 9.13
C GLY A 354 26.53 37.86 8.68
N GLN A 355 25.67 37.13 7.96
CA GLN A 355 24.38 37.64 7.53
C GLN A 355 23.43 37.89 8.72
N LEU A 356 23.41 37.01 9.71
CA LEU A 356 22.64 37.22 10.94
C LEU A 356 23.09 38.49 11.68
N LEU A 357 24.40 38.73 11.81
CA LEU A 357 24.93 39.97 12.39
C LEU A 357 24.54 41.21 11.58
N THR A 358 24.50 41.10 10.26
CA THR A 358 24.15 42.22 9.37
C THR A 358 22.66 42.55 9.46
N HIS A 359 21.79 41.54 9.50
CA HIS A 359 20.34 41.71 9.46
C HIS A 359 19.75 42.05 10.84
N PHE A 360 20.18 41.36 11.91
CA PHE A 360 19.61 41.51 13.25
C PHE A 360 20.45 42.38 14.21
N GLY A 361 21.65 42.79 13.81
CA GLY A 361 22.48 43.76 14.54
C GLY A 361 22.75 43.36 16.00
N ASP A 362 22.50 44.30 16.92
CA ASP A 362 22.80 44.17 18.35
C ASP A 362 21.92 43.13 19.07
N VAL A 363 20.82 42.68 18.45
CA VAL A 363 19.99 41.58 18.97
C VAL A 363 20.75 40.24 18.94
N VAL A 364 21.77 40.11 18.09
CA VAL A 364 22.59 38.90 18.04
C VAL A 364 23.60 38.92 19.19
N PHE A 365 23.69 37.82 19.95
CA PHE A 365 24.74 37.67 20.96
C PHE A 365 26.12 37.62 20.30
N ARG A 366 27.09 38.33 20.87
CA ARG A 366 28.49 38.30 20.44
C ARG A 366 29.10 36.94 20.73
N THR A 367 28.70 36.33 21.84
CA THR A 367 29.07 34.96 22.20
C THR A 367 28.45 33.98 21.22
N VAL A 368 29.25 33.00 20.81
CA VAL A 368 28.85 31.93 19.90
C VAL A 368 29.13 30.59 20.57
N ILE A 369 28.19 29.66 20.48
CA ILE A 369 28.39 28.30 21.00
C ILE A 369 29.01 27.43 19.90
N PRO A 370 30.28 27.01 20.05
CA PRO A 370 30.94 26.23 19.01
C PRO A 370 30.37 24.82 18.96
N ARG A 371 30.48 24.17 17.80
CA ARG A 371 30.25 22.73 17.71
C ARG A 371 31.28 22.01 18.60
N ASN A 372 30.79 21.26 19.58
CA ASN A 372 31.64 20.61 20.57
C ASN A 372 31.11 19.21 20.92
N ILE A 373 31.99 18.20 20.89
CA ILE A 373 31.63 16.80 21.13
C ILE A 373 31.13 16.59 22.56
N ARG A 374 31.83 17.16 23.56
CA ARG A 374 31.46 17.03 24.99
C ARG A 374 30.10 17.66 25.30
N LEU A 375 29.80 18.78 24.67
CA LEU A 375 28.48 19.41 24.75
C LEU A 375 27.38 18.52 24.16
N ALA A 376 27.65 17.83 23.05
CA ALA A 376 26.71 16.91 22.42
C ALA A 376 26.54 15.58 23.20
N GLU A 377 27.55 15.15 23.96
CA GLU A 377 27.52 13.94 24.79
C GLU A 377 26.72 14.15 26.10
N ALA A 378 26.74 15.36 26.66
CA ALA A 378 26.16 15.67 27.97
C ALA A 378 24.68 15.22 28.18
N PRO A 379 23.76 15.37 27.19
CA PRO A 379 22.37 14.89 27.32
C PRO A 379 22.26 13.38 27.54
N SER A 380 23.10 12.57 26.90
CA SER A 380 23.10 11.11 27.06
C SER A 380 23.48 10.66 28.48
N PHE A 381 24.21 11.50 29.21
CA PHE A 381 24.55 11.29 30.63
C PHE A 381 23.56 11.94 31.60
N GLY A 382 22.53 12.63 31.08
CA GLY A 382 21.53 13.33 31.90
C GLY A 382 22.11 14.45 32.78
N ARG A 383 23.26 15.02 32.42
CA ARG A 383 23.95 16.06 33.20
C ARG A 383 24.14 17.33 32.35
N PRO A 384 24.00 18.54 32.92
CA PRO A 384 24.39 19.78 32.25
C PRO A 384 25.85 19.76 31.82
N VAL A 385 26.20 20.44 30.72
CA VAL A 385 27.59 20.48 30.22
C VAL A 385 28.58 21.00 31.27
N LEU A 386 28.14 21.95 32.11
CA LEU A 386 28.92 22.49 33.23
C LEU A 386 29.22 21.45 34.33
N LEU A 387 28.46 20.37 34.42
CA LEU A 387 28.73 19.28 35.37
C LEU A 387 29.35 18.05 34.69
N HIS A 388 29.18 17.93 33.37
CA HIS A 388 29.76 16.86 32.57
C HIS A 388 31.24 17.12 32.26
N ASP A 389 31.58 18.31 31.76
CA ASP A 389 32.95 18.71 31.43
C ASP A 389 33.09 20.25 31.48
N ARG A 390 33.54 20.76 32.64
CA ARG A 390 33.67 22.19 32.95
C ARG A 390 34.67 22.91 32.06
N ASP A 391 35.72 22.22 31.64
CA ASP A 391 36.83 22.80 30.89
C ASP A 391 36.61 22.68 29.37
N SER A 392 35.53 22.02 28.94
CA SER A 392 35.16 21.94 27.54
C SER A 392 34.88 23.31 26.93
N ARG A 393 35.25 23.49 25.66
CA ARG A 393 34.96 24.73 24.91
C ARG A 393 33.46 25.09 24.90
N GLY A 394 32.58 24.09 24.93
CA GLY A 394 31.13 24.30 25.01
C GLY A 394 30.72 24.87 26.38
N ALA A 395 31.23 24.30 27.47
CA ALA A 395 30.97 24.81 28.83
C ALA A 395 31.46 26.24 29.01
N LEU A 396 32.69 26.55 28.59
CA LEU A 396 33.25 27.89 28.65
C LEU A 396 32.46 28.90 27.80
N ALA A 397 31.97 28.49 26.63
CA ALA A 397 31.14 29.36 25.79
C ALA A 397 29.79 29.69 26.43
N TYR A 398 29.16 28.74 27.13
CA TYR A 398 27.93 29.03 27.88
C TYR A 398 28.18 29.92 29.12
N LEU A 399 29.33 29.80 29.78
CA LEU A 399 29.72 30.74 30.85
C LEU A 399 29.97 32.16 30.30
N ALA A 400 30.62 32.25 29.13
CA ALA A 400 30.81 33.53 28.45
C ALA A 400 29.46 34.17 28.06
N LEU A 401 28.51 33.36 27.57
CA LEU A 401 27.16 33.82 27.25
C LEU A 401 26.44 34.33 28.50
N ALA A 402 26.51 33.61 29.61
CA ALA A 402 25.94 34.06 30.88
C ALA A 402 26.51 35.43 31.30
N GLY A 403 27.83 35.61 31.17
CA GLY A 403 28.48 36.89 31.44
C GLY A 403 28.08 38.00 30.46
N GLU A 404 27.76 37.68 29.20
CA GLU A 404 27.24 38.65 28.23
C GLU A 404 25.80 39.08 28.58
N ILE A 405 24.93 38.14 28.93
CA ILE A 405 23.54 38.42 29.31
C ILE A 405 23.50 39.33 30.55
N ILE A 406 24.26 39.00 31.60
CA ILE A 406 24.32 39.80 32.83
C ILE A 406 24.78 41.24 32.52
N ARG A 407 25.78 41.40 31.64
CA ARG A 407 26.28 42.72 31.28
C ARG A 407 25.25 43.56 30.50
N ARG A 408 24.55 42.94 29.54
CA ARG A 408 23.46 43.61 28.82
C ARG A 408 22.33 44.03 29.77
N GLU A 409 22.04 43.21 30.78
CA GLU A 409 21.08 43.56 31.83
C GLU A 409 21.52 44.75 32.68
N GLU A 410 22.78 44.76 33.13
CA GLU A 410 23.34 45.87 33.90
C GLU A 410 23.33 47.17 33.08
N GLU A 411 23.75 47.12 31.80
CA GLU A 411 23.73 48.24 30.87
C GLU A 411 22.30 48.77 30.64
N ALA A 412 21.32 47.89 30.39
CA ALA A 412 19.92 48.29 30.22
C ALA A 412 19.32 48.90 31.51
N ALA A 413 19.70 48.38 32.69
CA ALA A 413 19.27 48.93 33.97
C ALA A 413 19.91 50.31 34.26
N LEU A 414 21.15 50.53 33.84
CA LEU A 414 21.86 51.81 33.93
C LEU A 414 21.25 52.86 33.00
N GLU A 415 20.85 52.49 31.78
CA GLU A 415 20.17 53.39 30.83
C GLU A 415 18.74 53.76 31.27
N ALA A 416 18.05 52.88 32.00
CA ALA A 416 16.72 53.13 32.54
C ALA A 416 16.69 53.98 33.83
N ALA A 417 17.84 54.29 34.43
CA ALA A 417 17.94 55.09 35.65
C ALA A 417 17.86 56.61 35.33
N PRO A 418 17.03 57.41 36.03
CA PRO A 418 16.89 58.83 35.72
C PRO A 418 18.18 59.61 36.02
N VAL A 419 18.64 60.40 35.05
CA VAL A 419 19.83 61.28 35.17
C VAL A 419 19.60 62.33 36.26
N ALA A 420 20.32 62.24 37.37
CA ALA A 420 20.32 63.28 38.41
C ALA A 420 21.00 64.56 37.87
N ALA A 421 20.26 65.69 37.89
CA ALA A 421 20.78 67.00 37.50
C ALA A 421 21.91 67.47 38.45
N PRO A 422 22.95 68.19 37.95
CA PRO A 422 24.07 68.61 38.77
C PRO A 422 23.66 69.73 39.76
N ALA A 423 24.11 69.59 41.01
CA ALA A 423 23.88 70.53 42.09
C ALA A 423 24.62 71.86 41.83
N GLU A 424 23.87 72.95 41.72
CA GLU A 424 24.42 74.32 41.73
C GLU A 424 24.93 74.66 43.13
N ALA A 425 26.17 75.14 43.17
CA ALA A 425 26.92 75.49 44.36
C ALA A 425 26.35 76.75 45.04
N ALA A 426 25.82 76.60 46.24
CA ALA A 426 25.68 77.68 47.21
C ALA A 426 27.03 77.91 47.92
N ALA A 427 27.79 78.91 47.49
CA ALA A 427 28.93 79.43 48.23
C ALA A 427 29.03 80.96 48.12
N ARG A 428 28.42 81.60 49.13
CA ARG A 428 28.68 82.94 49.70
C ARG A 428 28.45 84.19 48.86
#